data_AF-A0A7V9ASI8-F1
#
_entry.id   AF-A0A7V9ASI8-F1
#
_cell.length_a   1.000
_cell.length_b   1.000
_cell.length_c   1.000
_cell.angle_alpha   90.00
_cell.angle_beta   90.00
_cell.angle_gamma   90.00
#
_symmetry.space_group_name_H-M   'P 1'
#
loop_
_entity.id
_entity.type
_entity.pdbx_description
1 polymer ?
#
loop_
_entity_poly.entity_id
_entity_poly.type
_entity_poly.pdbx_seq_one_letter_code
_entity_poly.pdbx_strand_id
1 'polypeptide(L)'
;MELQNAARSAHCSLFGISNKPLGADLAALAHRGVEVEVSLDRLQAAGKSDLHTYLEASGVRVEIKHTLILEHNKFCVLDGKTVIVGSWNWSKKAQKQTTVI
;
A
#
# COMPACT_ATOMS: atom_id res chain seq x y z
N MET A 1 12.06 -7.42 -1.54
CA MET A 1 10.73 -7.80 -0.98
C MET A 1 9.81 -8.02 -2.17
N GLU A 2 8.90 -9.00 -2.11
CA GLU A 2 8.10 -9.43 -3.28
C GLU A 2 7.38 -8.28 -4.00
N LEU A 3 6.97 -7.25 -3.26
CA LEU A 3 6.37 -6.03 -3.80
C LEU A 3 7.18 -5.40 -4.95
N GLN A 4 8.51 -5.37 -4.83
CA GLN A 4 9.40 -4.76 -5.84
C GLN A 4 9.44 -5.55 -7.16
N ASN A 5 9.04 -6.82 -7.16
CA ASN A 5 9.07 -7.67 -8.34
C ASN A 5 7.89 -7.42 -9.29
N ALA A 6 6.89 -6.65 -8.88
CA ALA A 6 5.76 -6.30 -9.75
C ALA A 6 6.26 -5.60 -11.02
N ALA A 7 5.82 -6.08 -12.19
CA ALA A 7 6.30 -5.63 -13.49
C ALA A 7 5.28 -4.76 -14.25
N ARG A 8 3.98 -4.93 -13.98
CA ARG A 8 2.88 -4.28 -14.71
C ARG A 8 1.95 -3.52 -13.78
N SER A 9 1.50 -4.15 -12.70
CA SER A 9 0.52 -3.56 -11.79
C SER A 9 0.71 -3.99 -10.34
N ALA A 10 0.41 -3.09 -9.41
CA ALA A 10 0.26 -3.37 -8.00
C ALA A 10 -1.01 -2.70 -7.46
N HIS A 11 -2.01 -3.50 -7.08
CA HIS A 11 -3.27 -3.01 -6.51
C HIS A 11 -3.35 -3.38 -5.04
N CYS A 12 -3.37 -2.38 -4.16
CA CYS A 12 -3.29 -2.56 -2.72
C CYS A 12 -4.55 -2.08 -2.00
N SER A 13 -4.99 -2.84 -1.00
CA SER A 13 -6.04 -2.47 -0.05
C SER A 13 -5.44 -2.48 1.34
N LEU A 14 -5.22 -1.29 1.90
CA LEU A 14 -4.44 -1.10 3.13
C LEU A 14 -5.27 -0.32 4.16
N PHE A 15 -5.24 -0.77 5.41
CA PHE A 15 -5.78 0.00 6.52
C PHE A 15 -5.13 1.38 6.64
N GLY A 16 -3.81 1.48 6.49
CA GLY A 16 -3.10 2.76 6.51
C GLY A 16 -1.65 2.59 6.12
N ILE A 17 -1.02 3.67 5.68
CA ILE A 17 0.35 3.66 5.17
C ILE A 17 1.24 4.66 5.92
N SER A 18 2.01 4.17 6.89
CA SER A 18 2.99 4.97 7.66
C SER A 18 4.39 4.35 7.73
N ASN A 19 4.57 3.15 7.16
CA ASN A 19 5.87 2.51 7.01
C ASN A 19 6.61 3.11 5.81
N LYS A 20 7.62 3.93 6.10
CA LYS A 20 8.40 4.64 5.08
C LYS A 20 9.07 3.71 4.04
N PRO A 21 9.75 2.61 4.43
CA PRO A 21 10.25 1.64 3.46
C PRO A 21 9.18 1.13 2.49
N LEU A 22 7.99 0.77 2.99
CA LEU A 22 6.92 0.26 2.15
C LEU A 22 6.32 1.35 1.23
N GLY A 23 6.19 2.58 1.73
CA GLY A 23 5.81 3.71 0.90
C GLY A 23 6.83 4.01 -0.20
N ALA A 24 8.12 3.93 0.11
CA ALA A 24 9.20 4.11 -0.86
C ALA A 24 9.19 3.01 -1.93
N ASP A 25 8.89 1.77 -1.54
CA ASP A 25 8.75 0.66 -2.47
C ASP A 25 7.60 0.89 -3.46
N LEU A 26 6.44 1.34 -3.01
CA LEU A 26 5.30 1.68 -3.88
C LEU A 26 5.63 2.85 -4.82
N ALA A 27 6.29 3.90 -4.32
CA ALA A 27 6.75 5.02 -5.13
C ALA A 27 7.76 4.57 -6.20
N ALA A 28 8.69 3.67 -5.86
CA ALA A 28 9.66 3.13 -6.80
C ALA A 28 9.00 2.32 -7.93
N LEU A 29 7.91 1.59 -7.65
CA LEU A 29 7.11 0.92 -8.68
C LEU A 29 6.51 1.95 -9.65
N ALA A 30 5.85 2.99 -9.13
CA ALA A 30 5.23 4.03 -9.95
C ALA A 30 6.27 4.76 -10.82
N HIS A 31 7.44 5.09 -10.26
CA HIS A 31 8.54 5.71 -11.02
C HIS A 31 9.09 4.83 -12.15
N ARG A 32 8.98 3.50 -12.02
CA ARG A 32 9.35 2.56 -13.10
C ARG A 32 8.27 2.42 -14.18
N GLY A 33 7.13 3.11 -14.03
CA GLY A 33 5.99 2.99 -14.94
C GLY A 33 5.07 1.81 -14.65
N VAL A 34 5.20 1.17 -13.48
CA VAL A 34 4.23 0.17 -13.01
C VAL A 34 2.95 0.90 -12.60
N GLU A 35 1.79 0.35 -12.96
CA GLU A 35 0.50 0.86 -12.52
C GLU A 35 0.32 0.57 -11.03
N VAL A 36 0.24 1.60 -10.20
CA VAL A 36 0.09 1.43 -8.74
C VAL A 36 -1.19 2.11 -8.26
N GLU A 37 -2.05 1.31 -7.63
CA GLU A 37 -3.26 1.78 -6.97
C GLU A 37 -3.27 1.37 -5.50
N VAL A 38 -3.68 2.28 -4.63
CA VAL A 38 -3.75 2.03 -3.19
C VAL A 38 -5.08 2.59 -2.66
N SER A 39 -5.89 1.72 -2.07
CA SER A 39 -7.05 2.15 -1.28
C SER A 39 -6.72 2.18 0.22
N LEU A 40 -7.16 3.24 0.90
CA LEU A 40 -6.84 3.55 2.29
C LEU A 40 -8.09 3.81 3.14
N ASP A 41 -8.01 3.50 4.44
CA ASP A 41 -8.99 3.93 5.43
C ASP A 41 -8.94 5.46 5.63
N ARG A 42 -10.11 6.10 5.70
CA ARG A 42 -10.22 7.56 5.91
C ARG A 42 -9.61 8.05 7.21
N LEU A 43 -9.80 7.33 8.31
CA LEU A 43 -9.30 7.76 9.63
C LEU A 43 -7.78 7.61 9.70
N GLN A 44 -7.22 6.59 9.05
CA GLN A 44 -5.78 6.43 8.97
C GLN A 44 -5.13 7.46 8.03
N ALA A 45 -5.74 7.73 6.88
CA ALA A 45 -5.24 8.73 5.93
C ALA A 45 -5.21 10.15 6.51
N ALA A 46 -6.05 10.45 7.50
CA ALA A 46 -6.05 11.72 8.25
C ALA A 46 -4.93 11.83 9.30
N GLY A 47 -4.20 10.76 9.57
CA GLY A 47 -3.14 10.73 10.58
C GLY A 47 -1.85 11.44 10.14
N LYS A 48 -1.14 12.07 11.09
CA LYS A 48 0.11 12.82 10.81
C LYS A 48 1.25 11.98 10.22
N SER A 49 1.21 10.67 10.43
CA SER A 49 2.23 9.74 9.94
C SER A 49 1.88 9.09 8.61
N ASP A 50 0.72 9.44 8.05
CA ASP A 50 0.27 8.88 6.79
C ASP A 50 1.12 9.37 5.61
N LEU A 51 1.23 8.54 4.57
CA LEU A 51 2.07 8.76 3.40
C LEU A 51 1.27 8.95 2.11
N HIS A 52 -0.06 9.09 2.12
CA HIS A 52 -0.87 9.20 0.90
C HIS A 52 -0.40 10.34 0.00
N THR A 53 -0.17 11.55 0.55
CA THR A 53 0.28 12.71 -0.23
C THR A 53 1.65 12.46 -0.88
N TYR A 54 2.54 11.72 -0.21
CA TYR A 54 3.83 11.33 -0.76
C TYR A 54 3.67 10.33 -1.91
N LEU A 55 2.74 9.37 -1.77
CA LEU A 55 2.44 8.39 -2.82
C LEU A 55 1.81 9.05 -4.05
N GLU A 56 0.82 9.93 -3.85
CA GLU A 56 0.19 10.72 -4.91
C GLU A 56 1.23 11.53 -5.68
N ALA A 57 2.13 12.22 -4.96
CA ALA A 57 3.23 12.98 -5.57
C ALA A 57 4.23 12.10 -6.34
N SER A 58 4.29 10.80 -6.05
CA SER A 58 5.14 9.82 -6.74
C SER A 58 4.45 9.14 -7.93
N GLY A 59 3.21 9.53 -8.25
CA GLY A 59 2.43 8.96 -9.37
C GLY A 59 1.60 7.73 -9.02
N VAL A 60 1.46 7.41 -7.73
CA VAL A 60 0.55 6.35 -7.27
C VAL A 60 -0.89 6.89 -7.24
N ARG A 61 -1.85 6.12 -7.75
CA ARG A 61 -3.27 6.45 -7.59
C ARG A 61 -3.72 6.05 -6.19
N VAL A 62 -4.15 7.02 -5.39
CA VAL A 62 -4.64 6.78 -4.05
C VAL A 62 -6.13 7.03 -3.97
N GLU A 63 -6.87 6.07 -3.42
CA GLU A 63 -8.29 6.20 -3.11
C GLU A 63 -8.47 6.17 -1.59
N ILE A 64 -9.07 7.21 -1.02
CA ILE A 64 -9.43 7.23 0.40
C ILE A 64 -10.89 6.83 0.53
N LYS A 65 -11.18 5.72 1.21
CA LYS A 65 -12.55 5.20 1.33
C LYS A 65 -13.46 6.15 2.11
N HIS A 66 -14.56 6.57 1.50
CA HIS A 66 -15.55 7.47 2.09
C HIS A 66 -16.63 6.76 2.94
N THR A 67 -16.28 5.67 3.63
CA THR A 67 -17.20 4.93 4.51
C THR A 67 -16.82 5.07 5.98
N LEU A 68 -17.79 4.84 6.88
CA LEU A 68 -17.57 4.72 8.32
C LEU A 68 -17.13 3.31 8.72
N ILE A 69 -17.16 2.36 7.77
CA ILE A 69 -16.73 0.97 7.98
C ILE A 69 -15.20 0.91 7.85
N LEU A 70 -14.54 0.31 8.82
CA LEU A 70 -13.07 0.19 8.88
C LEU A 70 -12.54 -0.66 7.73
N GLU A 71 -11.59 -0.11 6.97
CA GLU A 71 -10.86 -0.86 5.93
C GLU A 71 -9.74 -1.67 6.58
N HIS A 72 -10.04 -2.83 7.17
CA HIS A 72 -9.01 -3.60 7.88
C HIS A 72 -8.14 -4.49 6.97
N ASN A 73 -8.25 -4.36 5.64
CA ASN A 73 -7.48 -5.12 4.67
C ASN A 73 -6.01 -4.68 4.65
N LYS A 74 -5.14 -5.64 4.33
CA LYS A 74 -3.67 -5.49 4.35
C LYS A 74 -3.06 -6.40 3.28
N PHE A 75 -3.44 -6.15 2.03
CA PHE A 75 -2.96 -6.95 0.91
C PHE A 75 -2.61 -6.10 -0.30
N CYS A 76 -1.78 -6.68 -1.16
CA CYS A 76 -1.50 -6.17 -2.50
C CYS A 76 -1.54 -7.33 -3.49
N VAL A 77 -2.19 -7.12 -4.64
CA VAL A 77 -2.17 -8.01 -5.78
C VAL A 77 -1.18 -7.48 -6.79
N LEU A 78 -0.16 -8.28 -7.11
CA LEU A 78 0.88 -7.95 -8.08
C LEU A 78 0.59 -8.67 -9.40
N ASP A 79 0.62 -7.93 -10.51
CA ASP A 79 0.47 -8.43 -11.88
C ASP A 79 -0.71 -9.38 -12.11
N GLY A 80 -1.75 -9.28 -11.26
CA GLY A 80 -2.92 -10.15 -11.26
C GLY A 80 -2.65 -11.61 -10.87
N LYS A 81 -1.46 -11.94 -10.35
CA LYS A 81 -1.00 -13.33 -10.15
C LYS A 81 -0.49 -13.63 -8.77
N THR A 82 0.10 -12.65 -8.08
CA THR A 82 0.72 -12.85 -6.77
C THR A 82 -0.02 -12.02 -5.75
N VAL A 83 -0.45 -12.64 -4.66
CA VAL A 83 -1.09 -11.91 -3.56
C VAL A 83 -0.13 -11.86 -2.39
N ILE A 84 0.24 -10.64 -2.01
CA ILE A 84 0.96 -10.37 -0.77
C ILE A 84 -0.08 -10.05 0.29
N VAL A 85 -0.13 -10.84 1.36
CA VAL A 85 -0.94 -10.54 2.54
C VAL A 85 -0.05 -10.29 3.76
N GLY A 86 -0.50 -9.42 4.66
CA GLY A 86 0.17 -9.17 5.93
C GLY A 86 -0.83 -9.01 7.07
N SER A 87 -0.45 -9.47 8.27
CA SER A 87 -1.26 -9.29 9.49
C SER A 87 -1.09 -7.91 10.14
N TRP A 88 -0.14 -7.10 9.66
CA TRP A 88 0.26 -5.86 10.30
C TRP A 88 -0.13 -4.64 9.48
N ASN A 89 -0.65 -3.61 10.16
CA ASN A 89 -0.75 -2.27 9.59
C ASN A 89 0.63 -1.91 9.04
N TRP A 90 0.74 -1.46 7.80
CA TRP A 90 1.98 -0.98 7.20
C TRP A 90 2.42 0.30 7.93
N SER A 91 2.86 0.12 9.18
CA SER A 91 3.11 1.12 10.19
C SER A 91 4.43 0.84 10.90
N LYS A 92 4.98 1.87 11.54
CA LYS A 92 6.33 1.87 12.14
C LYS A 92 6.59 0.75 13.18
N LYS A 93 5.56 0.07 13.70
CA LYS A 93 5.69 -0.98 14.73
C LYS A 93 5.55 -2.43 14.23
N ALA A 94 5.42 -2.66 12.92
CA ALA A 94 5.18 -4.00 12.39
C ALA A 94 6.46 -4.86 12.28
N GLN A 95 6.51 -5.99 13.02
CA GLN A 95 7.48 -7.07 12.79
C GLN A 95 7.08 -7.88 11.54
N LYS A 96 8.06 -8.24 10.71
CA LYS A 96 7.89 -8.91 9.41
C LYS A 96 7.24 -10.30 9.55
N GLN A 97 5.96 -10.42 9.21
CA GLN A 97 5.39 -11.65 8.66
C GLN A 97 4.62 -11.29 7.40
N THR A 98 5.17 -11.71 6.25
CA THR A 98 4.60 -11.54 4.92
C THR A 98 4.36 -12.94 4.38
N THR A 99 3.10 -13.27 4.10
CA THR A 99 2.73 -14.52 3.42
C THR A 99 2.48 -14.17 1.95
N VAL A 100 3.14 -14.90 1.06
CA VAL A 100 2.93 -14.80 -0.39
C VAL A 100 2.11 -16.02 -0.79
N ILE A 101 1.00 -15.80 -1.48
CA ILE A 101 0.12 -16.84 -2.04
C ILE A 101 0.05 -16.65 -3.55
#